data_AF-A0A6S7GN39-F1
#
_entry.id   AF-A0A6S7GN39-F1
#
_cell.length_a   1.000
_cell.length_b   1.000
_cell.length_c   1.000
_cell.angle_alpha   90.00
_cell.angle_beta   90.00
_cell.angle_gamma   90.00
#
_symmetry.space_group_name_H-M   'P 1'
#
loop_
_entity.id
_entity.type
_entity.pdbx_description
1 polymer ?
#
loop_
_entity_poly.entity_id
_entity_poly.type
_entity_poly.pdbx_seq_one_letter_code
_entity_poly.pdbx_strand_id
1 'polypeptide(L)'
;NEKPVPKSLKSEPHGRINFFAAKQKHVTEFVATKTRKRAHELQNLIELDVASYDIFDLPPLNEYELYIKSYGQSDSKQAYVQCHDDIIEKEMQTEVIEMCTKWTQYPPDDFKGCGEGDGSQERNDLQENVFTPHSIDSVRLTNFLQQAGQVCLILLEEKISARKDLMFKERNDLDISDGFIQLATKLPFLEGRRVLDMKFNSVQTHLLLTAHDCSNVETSVDKNDCLQERGIVCYWNVNEPSQPQKILYCESSPKSCCFSSVKSSLVFAGLEDGSVVVWDVRESSSLHSTINNKDNQWVVRRPTFSTAGVLFSENHLSPVQNILPIALPIDSAQALSRSTVLQDEPGGMAFQLASLDESGVVNIWVVIELDKPDEAGSENDLGLAPGGRVKLIKSTSIQVESPHREMFVGSAIQTSTMQFSTLDPNHFYVGTDRGWVVHCTRYGGRAHPKVYRPETESFVTITAIDVSPWNIPVMLVGCTDGTLRLHDLRKEHAIRSWPETTQGSAIVQLMWSKSRPSLFFVLDAKSNLYIWDLLQKDGHPVATESFKRGKLLYFSMSNDYESLGVGLRGRKSELALNYEGEIIELHRLKENLTNVQADELDRFASLVDSII
;
A
#
# COMPACT_ATOMS: atom_id res chain seq x y z
N ASN A 1 -28.39 -62.31 24.83
CA ASN A 1 -28.60 -61.28 25.86
C ASN A 1 -29.55 -60.24 25.34
N GLU A 2 -30.80 -60.37 25.74
CA GLU A 2 -31.85 -59.37 25.61
C GLU A 2 -31.51 -58.09 26.37
N LYS A 3 -32.04 -56.97 25.86
CA LYS A 3 -32.61 -55.78 26.54
C LYS A 3 -32.18 -54.48 25.82
N PRO A 4 -32.96 -53.37 25.92
CA PRO A 4 -34.41 -53.28 25.79
C PRO A 4 -34.83 -52.03 24.97
N VAL A 5 -36.10 -52.02 24.55
CA VAL A 5 -36.82 -50.85 23.98
C VAL A 5 -37.02 -49.75 25.03
N PRO A 6 -36.99 -48.46 24.67
CA PRO A 6 -37.75 -47.44 25.36
C PRO A 6 -38.92 -46.96 24.50
N LYS A 7 -40.14 -47.21 24.98
CA LYS A 7 -41.36 -46.52 24.54
C LYS A 7 -41.28 -45.07 25.03
N SER A 8 -41.44 -44.10 24.14
CA SER A 8 -41.80 -42.74 24.53
C SER A 8 -43.27 -42.49 24.19
N LEU A 9 -44.07 -42.28 25.23
CA LEU A 9 -45.41 -41.71 25.16
C LEU A 9 -45.26 -40.22 24.88
N LYS A 10 -45.76 -39.74 23.74
CA LYS A 10 -46.12 -38.33 23.57
C LYS A 10 -47.50 -38.22 22.96
N SER A 11 -48.33 -37.48 23.67
CA SER A 11 -49.70 -37.06 23.43
C SER A 11 -49.92 -36.46 22.05
N GLU A 12 -51.03 -36.82 21.42
CA GLU A 12 -51.59 -36.14 20.25
C GLU A 12 -51.87 -34.66 20.56
N PRO A 13 -51.50 -33.73 19.67
CA PRO A 13 -52.26 -32.51 19.46
C PRO A 13 -53.20 -32.71 18.28
N HIS A 14 -54.50 -32.47 18.50
CA HIS A 14 -55.53 -32.42 17.45
C HIS A 14 -55.05 -31.61 16.23
N GLY A 15 -54.70 -32.32 15.17
CA GLY A 15 -54.18 -31.77 13.92
C GLY A 15 -55.29 -31.14 13.09
N ARG A 16 -55.12 -29.86 12.75
CA ARG A 16 -55.89 -29.17 11.72
C ARG A 16 -55.91 -30.00 10.43
N ILE A 17 -57.10 -30.13 9.83
CA ILE A 17 -57.31 -30.85 8.56
C ILE A 17 -56.40 -30.25 7.48
N ASN A 18 -55.47 -31.06 6.95
CA ASN A 18 -54.56 -30.67 5.88
C ASN A 18 -55.26 -30.87 4.51
N PHE A 19 -55.97 -29.84 4.05
CA PHE A 19 -56.71 -29.84 2.79
C PHE A 19 -55.83 -30.09 1.55
N PHE A 20 -54.53 -29.81 1.63
CA PHE A 20 -53.59 -30.06 0.53
C PHE A 20 -53.33 -31.56 0.35
N ALA A 21 -53.11 -32.28 1.46
CA ALA A 21 -52.92 -33.73 1.44
C ALA A 21 -54.20 -34.48 1.01
N ALA A 22 -55.38 -33.97 1.37
CA ALA A 22 -56.67 -34.52 0.92
C ALA A 22 -56.88 -34.32 -0.59
N LYS A 23 -56.54 -33.13 -1.14
CA LYS A 23 -56.59 -32.87 -2.58
C LYS A 23 -55.62 -33.75 -3.36
N GLN A 24 -54.41 -33.97 -2.83
CA GLN A 24 -53.42 -34.84 -3.46
C GLN A 24 -53.87 -36.30 -3.48
N LYS A 25 -54.46 -36.82 -2.39
CA LYS A 25 -55.07 -38.16 -2.36
C LYS A 25 -56.19 -38.33 -3.40
N HIS A 26 -57.09 -37.35 -3.52
CA HIS A 26 -58.17 -37.40 -4.51
C HIS A 26 -57.64 -37.41 -5.95
N VAL A 27 -56.57 -36.66 -6.25
CA VAL A 27 -55.93 -36.70 -7.57
C VAL A 27 -55.29 -38.06 -7.84
N THR A 28 -54.59 -38.64 -6.86
CA THR A 28 -53.99 -39.98 -7.02
C THR A 28 -55.05 -41.07 -7.23
N GLU A 29 -56.17 -41.00 -6.52
CA GLU A 29 -57.29 -41.94 -6.64
C GLU A 29 -58.03 -41.79 -8.00
N PHE A 30 -58.16 -40.56 -8.50
CA PHE A 30 -58.68 -40.28 -9.84
C PHE A 30 -57.76 -40.81 -10.96
N VAL A 31 -56.44 -40.68 -10.81
CA VAL A 31 -55.49 -41.24 -11.77
C VAL A 31 -55.51 -42.78 -11.72
N ALA A 32 -55.54 -43.38 -10.54
CA ALA A 32 -55.59 -44.83 -10.38
C ALA A 32 -56.87 -45.45 -11.00
N THR A 33 -58.02 -44.82 -10.82
CA THR A 33 -59.29 -45.27 -11.43
C THR A 33 -59.26 -45.17 -12.95
N LYS A 34 -58.68 -44.11 -13.52
CA LYS A 34 -58.52 -43.95 -14.97
C LYS A 34 -57.56 -44.99 -15.57
N THR A 35 -56.44 -45.28 -14.91
CA THR A 35 -55.49 -46.31 -15.34
C THR A 35 -56.12 -47.71 -15.32
N ARG A 36 -56.91 -48.01 -14.28
CA ARG A 36 -57.60 -49.30 -14.16
C ARG A 36 -58.69 -49.48 -15.22
N LYS A 37 -59.39 -48.39 -15.61
CA LYS A 37 -60.36 -48.41 -16.71
C LYS A 37 -59.69 -48.67 -18.07
N ARG A 38 -58.55 -48.01 -18.34
CA ARG A 38 -57.74 -48.26 -19.55
C ARG A 38 -57.18 -49.68 -19.61
N ALA A 39 -56.72 -50.23 -18.48
CA ALA A 39 -56.24 -51.62 -18.42
C ALA A 39 -57.35 -52.61 -18.77
N HIS A 40 -58.58 -52.37 -18.29
CA HIS A 40 -59.72 -53.22 -18.62
C HIS A 40 -60.14 -53.11 -20.09
N GLU A 41 -60.09 -51.90 -20.67
CA GLU A 41 -60.35 -51.67 -22.10
C GLU A 41 -59.29 -52.34 -23.00
N LEU A 42 -58.01 -52.32 -22.61
CA LEU A 42 -56.92 -53.00 -23.34
C LEU A 42 -56.97 -54.52 -23.22
N GLN A 43 -57.45 -55.05 -22.09
CA GLN A 43 -57.58 -56.50 -21.90
C GLN A 43 -58.58 -57.14 -22.88
N ASN A 44 -59.59 -56.38 -23.32
CA ASN A 44 -60.55 -56.82 -24.33
C ASN A 44 -60.01 -56.75 -25.77
N LEU A 45 -58.81 -56.19 -25.99
CA LEU A 45 -58.15 -56.11 -27.31
C LEU A 45 -57.07 -57.20 -27.50
N ILE A 46 -56.84 -58.04 -26.49
CA ILE A 46 -55.89 -59.15 -26.51
C ILE A 46 -56.71 -60.44 -26.38
N GLU A 47 -57.44 -60.81 -27.44
CA GLU A 47 -57.98 -62.15 -27.59
C GLU A 47 -56.97 -63.03 -28.35
N LEU A 48 -56.79 -64.27 -27.88
CA LEU A 48 -55.90 -65.26 -28.47
C LEU A 48 -56.63 -65.98 -29.61
N ASP A 49 -56.00 -66.00 -30.79
CA ASP A 49 -56.50 -66.67 -31.99
C ASP A 49 -56.19 -68.18 -31.92
N VAL A 50 -57.17 -69.03 -32.21
CA VAL A 50 -57.02 -70.49 -32.10
C VAL A 50 -56.43 -71.04 -33.40
N ALA A 51 -55.16 -71.46 -33.36
CA ALA A 51 -54.53 -72.20 -34.45
C ALA A 51 -54.79 -73.71 -34.29
N SER A 52 -55.44 -74.31 -35.29
CA SER A 52 -55.67 -75.76 -35.38
C SER A 52 -54.47 -76.47 -36.02
N TYR A 53 -54.06 -77.60 -35.45
CA TYR A 53 -53.01 -78.50 -35.98
C TYR A 53 -53.60 -79.89 -36.20
N ASP A 54 -53.23 -80.55 -37.30
CA ASP A 54 -53.61 -81.93 -37.59
C ASP A 54 -52.87 -82.91 -36.65
N ILE A 55 -53.62 -83.65 -35.84
CA ILE A 55 -53.11 -84.49 -34.74
C ILE A 55 -52.64 -85.87 -35.19
N PHE A 56 -52.81 -86.24 -36.48
CA PHE A 56 -52.38 -87.55 -36.95
C PHE A 56 -52.07 -87.55 -38.45
N ASP A 57 -50.81 -87.83 -38.79
CA ASP A 57 -50.34 -88.06 -40.15
C ASP A 57 -49.48 -89.33 -40.13
N LEU A 58 -49.84 -90.32 -40.95
CA LEU A 58 -49.13 -91.61 -40.99
C LEU A 58 -48.72 -91.89 -42.44
N PRO A 59 -47.43 -91.73 -42.78
CA PRO A 59 -46.96 -92.04 -44.12
C PRO A 59 -47.06 -93.55 -44.40
N PRO A 60 -47.18 -93.94 -45.69
CA PRO A 60 -47.41 -95.33 -46.06
C PRO A 60 -46.23 -96.23 -45.63
N LEU A 61 -46.54 -97.28 -44.87
CA LEU A 61 -45.57 -98.23 -44.32
C LEU A 61 -44.90 -99.04 -45.44
N ASN A 62 -43.57 -99.21 -45.35
CA ASN A 62 -42.76 -99.98 -46.30
C ASN A 62 -42.95 -101.51 -46.08
N GLU A 63 -42.71 -102.35 -47.10
CA GLU A 63 -42.86 -103.82 -47.01
C GLU A 63 -42.09 -104.43 -45.84
N TYR A 64 -40.92 -103.87 -45.51
CA TYR A 64 -40.12 -104.26 -44.36
C TYR A 64 -40.79 -103.96 -43.01
N GLU A 65 -41.54 -102.87 -42.91
CA GLU A 65 -42.25 -102.48 -41.67
C GLU A 65 -43.52 -103.31 -41.46
N LEU A 66 -44.20 -103.69 -42.54
CA LEU A 66 -45.28 -104.69 -42.48
C LEU A 66 -44.76 -106.07 -42.05
N TYR A 67 -43.58 -106.46 -42.54
CA TYR A 67 -42.89 -107.68 -42.12
C TYR A 67 -42.51 -107.63 -40.62
N ILE A 68 -41.82 -106.57 -40.18
CA ILE A 68 -41.38 -106.40 -38.78
C ILE A 68 -42.55 -106.37 -37.79
N LYS A 69 -43.72 -105.83 -38.18
CA LYS A 69 -44.92 -105.80 -37.34
C LYS A 69 -45.50 -107.20 -37.06
N SER A 70 -45.29 -108.15 -37.98
CA SER A 70 -45.69 -109.55 -37.80
C SER A 70 -44.59 -110.42 -37.18
N TYR A 71 -43.37 -109.89 -37.08
CA TYR A 71 -42.18 -110.61 -36.63
C TYR A 71 -41.99 -110.44 -35.12
N GLY A 72 -42.28 -111.48 -34.33
CA GLY A 72 -42.15 -111.44 -32.86
C GLY A 72 -43.30 -112.07 -32.05
N GLN A 73 -44.26 -112.75 -32.69
CA GLN A 73 -45.33 -113.47 -31.98
C GLN A 73 -44.88 -114.75 -31.23
N SER A 74 -43.56 -115.02 -31.17
CA SER A 74 -42.97 -116.08 -30.36
C SER A 74 -41.64 -115.60 -29.76
N ASP A 75 -41.68 -115.20 -28.48
CA ASP A 75 -40.57 -115.04 -27.52
C ASP A 75 -39.21 -114.50 -28.05
N SER A 76 -39.25 -113.50 -28.93
CA SER A 76 -38.05 -112.81 -29.43
C SER A 76 -38.24 -111.29 -29.37
N LYS A 77 -37.20 -110.58 -28.88
CA LYS A 77 -37.18 -109.12 -28.76
C LYS A 77 -36.01 -108.57 -29.58
N GLN A 78 -36.28 -107.69 -30.53
CA GLN A 78 -35.23 -106.97 -31.24
C GLN A 78 -34.64 -105.89 -30.32
N ALA A 79 -33.31 -105.75 -30.34
CA ALA A 79 -32.58 -104.70 -29.66
C ALA A 79 -31.54 -104.11 -30.61
N TYR A 80 -31.51 -102.79 -30.73
CA TYR A 80 -30.46 -102.05 -31.44
C TYR A 80 -29.61 -101.30 -30.41
N VAL A 81 -28.31 -101.16 -30.69
CA VAL A 81 -27.39 -100.32 -29.92
C VAL A 81 -26.75 -99.33 -30.89
N GLN A 82 -26.87 -98.05 -30.55
CA GLN A 82 -26.20 -96.96 -31.24
C GLN A 82 -25.03 -96.51 -30.35
N CYS A 83 -23.82 -96.43 -30.91
CA CYS A 83 -22.67 -95.82 -30.24
C CYS A 83 -22.49 -94.41 -30.83
N HIS A 84 -22.21 -93.40 -29.99
CA HIS A 84 -22.23 -91.93 -30.22
C HIS A 84 -23.49 -91.17 -29.74
N ASP A 85 -24.22 -91.68 -28.73
CA ASP A 85 -25.31 -90.94 -28.05
C ASP A 85 -24.82 -89.75 -27.21
N ASP A 86 -23.51 -89.57 -27.11
CA ASP A 86 -22.82 -88.60 -26.25
C ASP A 86 -22.19 -87.41 -27.01
N ILE A 87 -22.44 -87.28 -28.32
CA ILE A 87 -22.07 -86.08 -29.09
C ILE A 87 -23.09 -84.97 -28.81
N ILE A 88 -22.73 -84.06 -27.90
CA ILE A 88 -23.51 -82.86 -27.58
C ILE A 88 -22.85 -81.65 -28.26
N GLU A 89 -23.52 -81.08 -29.26
CA GLU A 89 -23.16 -79.76 -29.79
C GLU A 89 -23.72 -78.65 -28.89
N LYS A 90 -22.90 -77.63 -28.60
CA LYS A 90 -23.31 -76.50 -27.76
C LYS A 90 -22.94 -75.19 -28.45
N GLU A 91 -23.95 -74.43 -28.86
CA GLU A 91 -23.77 -73.08 -29.37
C GLU A 91 -23.38 -72.13 -28.23
N MET A 92 -22.41 -71.24 -28.49
CA MET A 92 -21.95 -70.25 -27.53
C MET A 92 -21.82 -68.91 -28.22
N GLN A 93 -22.57 -67.92 -27.73
CA GLN A 93 -22.51 -66.54 -28.18
C GLN A 93 -21.85 -65.69 -27.09
N THR A 94 -20.84 -64.91 -27.44
CA THR A 94 -20.22 -63.95 -26.53
C THR A 94 -21.01 -62.65 -26.50
N GLU A 95 -21.04 -61.99 -25.34
CA GLU A 95 -21.59 -60.64 -25.20
C GLU A 95 -20.80 -59.63 -26.03
N VAL A 96 -21.44 -58.50 -26.36
CA VAL A 96 -20.81 -57.42 -27.14
C VAL A 96 -19.78 -56.71 -26.26
N ILE A 97 -18.57 -56.51 -26.79
CA ILE A 97 -17.50 -55.80 -26.07
C ILE A 97 -17.74 -54.28 -26.19
N GLU A 98 -18.00 -53.63 -25.06
CA GLU A 98 -18.06 -52.17 -24.97
C GLU A 98 -16.64 -51.57 -25.01
N MET A 99 -16.35 -50.75 -26.03
CA MET A 99 -15.08 -50.05 -26.19
C MET A 99 -15.30 -48.55 -26.01
N CYS A 100 -14.58 -47.93 -25.07
CA CYS A 100 -14.53 -46.47 -24.94
C CYS A 100 -13.13 -45.94 -25.29
N THR A 101 -13.08 -44.84 -26.05
CA THR A 101 -11.82 -44.13 -26.33
C THR A 101 -11.72 -42.97 -25.37
N LYS A 102 -10.60 -42.84 -24.65
CA LYS A 102 -10.34 -41.69 -23.77
C LYS A 102 -9.05 -41.02 -24.20
N TRP A 103 -9.04 -39.68 -24.24
CA TRP A 103 -7.83 -38.90 -24.45
C TRP A 103 -7.38 -38.27 -23.13
N THR A 104 -6.07 -38.09 -22.97
CA THR A 104 -5.44 -37.43 -21.82
C THR A 104 -4.40 -36.42 -22.32
N GLN A 105 -4.18 -35.35 -21.57
CA GLN A 105 -3.14 -34.35 -21.85
C GLN A 105 -2.30 -34.10 -20.60
N TYR A 106 -0.97 -33.98 -20.75
CA TYR A 106 -0.06 -33.63 -19.66
C TYR A 106 0.92 -32.51 -20.09
N PRO A 107 0.93 -31.34 -19.41
CA PRO A 107 -0.01 -30.91 -18.38
C PRO A 107 -1.37 -30.50 -18.99
N PRO A 108 -2.48 -30.65 -18.26
CA PRO A 108 -3.80 -30.22 -18.74
C PRO A 108 -3.97 -28.70 -18.58
N ASP A 109 -4.54 -28.04 -19.60
CA ASP A 109 -4.89 -26.61 -19.57
C ASP A 109 -6.24 -26.33 -18.87
N ASP A 110 -7.05 -27.37 -18.65
CA ASP A 110 -8.35 -27.32 -17.97
C ASP A 110 -8.43 -28.27 -16.76
N PHE A 111 -9.48 -28.13 -15.95
CA PHE A 111 -9.72 -28.98 -14.78
C PHE A 111 -10.12 -30.42 -15.13
N LYS A 112 -10.43 -30.72 -16.39
CA LYS A 112 -10.89 -32.04 -16.79
C LYS A 112 -9.72 -32.97 -17.07
N GLY A 113 -8.66 -32.48 -17.72
CA GLY A 113 -7.39 -33.18 -17.99
C GLY A 113 -7.47 -34.51 -18.74
N CYS A 114 -8.69 -34.95 -19.04
CA CYS A 114 -9.04 -36.09 -19.86
C CYS A 114 -10.46 -35.88 -20.40
N GLY A 115 -10.73 -36.41 -21.59
CA GLY A 115 -12.05 -36.39 -22.19
C GLY A 115 -12.39 -37.72 -22.84
N GLU A 116 -13.68 -37.96 -23.01
CA GLU A 116 -14.22 -39.15 -23.68
C GLU A 116 -14.32 -38.86 -25.18
N GLY A 117 -13.83 -39.79 -26.00
CA GLY A 117 -13.80 -39.69 -27.46
C GLY A 117 -15.21 -39.78 -28.06
N ASP A 118 -15.41 -38.95 -29.07
CA ASP A 118 -16.64 -38.66 -29.82
C ASP A 118 -17.62 -39.85 -29.94
N GLY A 119 -18.79 -39.74 -29.29
CA GLY A 119 -19.85 -40.74 -29.42
C GLY A 119 -21.01 -40.68 -28.42
N SER A 120 -20.82 -40.13 -27.22
CA SER A 120 -21.93 -39.89 -26.29
C SER A 120 -22.44 -38.45 -26.44
N GLN A 121 -23.52 -38.28 -27.21
CA GLN A 121 -24.42 -37.15 -27.04
C GLN A 121 -25.16 -37.29 -25.70
N GLU A 122 -24.43 -37.17 -24.59
CA GLU A 122 -25.03 -36.98 -23.28
C GLU A 122 -24.95 -35.50 -22.91
N ARG A 123 -26.09 -34.84 -23.13
CA ARG A 123 -26.59 -33.69 -22.40
C ARG A 123 -25.64 -32.49 -22.34
N ASN A 124 -26.01 -31.52 -23.18
CA ASN A 124 -25.94 -30.09 -22.87
C ASN A 124 -26.79 -29.74 -21.62
N ASP A 125 -26.63 -30.47 -20.51
CA ASP A 125 -26.82 -29.92 -19.17
C ASP A 125 -25.45 -29.36 -18.75
N LEU A 126 -24.89 -28.48 -19.60
CA LEU A 126 -24.01 -27.43 -19.14
C LEU A 126 -24.88 -26.54 -18.25
N GLN A 127 -25.11 -26.99 -17.02
CA GLN A 127 -25.09 -26.06 -15.93
C GLN A 127 -23.77 -25.29 -16.10
N GLU A 128 -23.86 -24.02 -16.45
CA GLU A 128 -22.84 -22.99 -16.21
C GLU A 128 -22.55 -22.87 -14.69
N ASN A 129 -22.43 -23.98 -13.97
CA ASN A 129 -22.13 -24.05 -12.55
C ASN A 129 -20.63 -24.22 -12.29
N VAL A 130 -19.77 -24.09 -13.31
CA VAL A 130 -18.33 -23.89 -13.09
C VAL A 130 -18.05 -22.51 -12.47
N PHE A 131 -19.01 -21.57 -12.57
CA PHE A 131 -19.06 -20.39 -11.72
C PHE A 131 -20.40 -20.33 -10.99
N THR A 132 -20.59 -21.20 -10.00
CA THR A 132 -21.54 -20.85 -8.94
C THR A 132 -21.00 -19.61 -8.21
N PRO A 133 -21.74 -18.49 -8.14
CA PRO A 133 -21.30 -17.26 -7.46
C PRO A 133 -21.42 -17.39 -5.94
N HIS A 134 -21.06 -18.55 -5.38
CA HIS A 134 -21.20 -18.88 -3.96
C HIS A 134 -19.86 -19.13 -3.25
N SER A 135 -18.74 -18.79 -3.87
CA SER A 135 -17.46 -18.74 -3.16
C SER A 135 -16.48 -17.69 -3.68
N ILE A 136 -16.95 -16.67 -4.41
CA ILE A 136 -16.11 -15.50 -4.67
C ILE A 136 -16.13 -14.70 -3.37
N ASP A 137 -15.07 -14.88 -2.59
CA ASP A 137 -14.78 -14.00 -1.46
C ASP A 137 -14.58 -12.59 -2.03
N SER A 138 -15.65 -11.80 -1.95
CA SER A 138 -15.70 -10.44 -2.47
C SER A 138 -14.58 -9.55 -1.90
N VAL A 139 -14.17 -9.80 -0.65
CA VAL A 139 -13.07 -9.06 0.00
C VAL A 139 -11.75 -9.45 -0.65
N ARG A 140 -11.50 -10.76 -0.81
CA ARG A 140 -10.29 -11.26 -1.47
C ARG A 140 -10.19 -10.82 -2.93
N LEU A 141 -11.29 -10.85 -3.68
CA LEU A 141 -11.32 -10.38 -5.06
C LEU A 141 -11.07 -8.86 -5.14
N THR A 142 -11.68 -8.08 -4.25
CA THR A 142 -11.46 -6.62 -4.21
C THR A 142 -10.01 -6.28 -3.90
N ASN A 143 -9.39 -6.98 -2.93
CA ASN A 143 -7.98 -6.80 -2.61
C ASN A 143 -7.07 -7.15 -3.81
N PHE A 144 -7.36 -8.25 -4.50
CA PHE A 144 -6.63 -8.61 -5.71
C PHE A 144 -6.78 -7.54 -6.80
N LEU A 145 -8.00 -7.07 -7.06
CA LEU A 145 -8.26 -6.05 -8.08
C LEU A 145 -7.58 -4.71 -7.73
N GLN A 146 -7.54 -4.32 -6.46
CA GLN A 146 -6.81 -3.13 -6.03
C GLN A 146 -5.31 -3.26 -6.27
N GLN A 147 -4.70 -4.39 -5.90
CA GLN A 147 -3.27 -4.63 -6.11
C GLN A 147 -2.91 -4.76 -7.60
N ALA A 148 -3.67 -5.55 -8.35
CA ALA A 148 -3.49 -5.72 -9.78
C ALA A 148 -3.72 -4.41 -10.54
N GLY A 149 -4.75 -3.64 -10.15
CA GLY A 149 -5.04 -2.33 -10.69
C GLY A 149 -3.89 -1.35 -10.48
N GLN A 150 -3.29 -1.31 -9.29
CA GLN A 150 -2.13 -0.48 -9.00
C GLN A 150 -0.94 -0.83 -9.91
N VAL A 151 -0.64 -2.12 -10.06
CA VAL A 151 0.43 -2.58 -10.96
C VAL A 151 0.12 -2.21 -12.41
N CYS A 152 -1.12 -2.36 -12.86
CA CYS A 152 -1.54 -1.93 -14.19
C CYS A 152 -1.38 -0.42 -14.39
N LEU A 153 -1.73 0.41 -13.41
CA LEU A 153 -1.54 1.87 -13.47
C LEU A 153 -0.06 2.22 -13.60
N ILE A 154 0.79 1.66 -12.74
CA ILE A 154 2.24 1.85 -12.78
C ILE A 154 2.79 1.43 -14.15
N LEU A 155 2.41 0.26 -14.67
CA LEU A 155 2.88 -0.21 -15.97
C LEU A 155 2.34 0.61 -17.14
N LEU A 156 1.12 1.15 -17.03
CA LEU A 156 0.55 2.05 -18.04
C LEU A 156 1.28 3.39 -18.04
N GLU A 157 1.56 3.95 -16.87
CA GLU A 157 2.37 5.15 -16.73
C GLU A 157 3.79 4.89 -17.16
N GLU A 158 4.41 3.77 -16.79
CA GLU A 158 5.73 3.36 -17.29
C GLU A 158 5.69 3.21 -18.81
N LYS A 159 4.65 2.63 -19.41
CA LYS A 159 4.52 2.55 -20.87
C LYS A 159 4.32 3.92 -21.51
N ILE A 160 3.54 4.82 -20.91
CA ILE A 160 3.45 6.22 -21.32
C ILE A 160 4.84 6.88 -21.19
N SER A 161 5.59 6.52 -20.15
CA SER A 161 6.94 6.96 -19.83
C SER A 161 8.02 6.30 -20.67
N ALA A 162 7.80 5.15 -21.29
CA ALA A 162 8.77 4.41 -22.12
C ALA A 162 8.52 4.71 -23.60
N ARG A 163 7.25 4.91 -23.98
CA ARG A 163 6.90 5.63 -25.22
C ARG A 163 7.47 7.05 -25.20
N LYS A 164 7.59 7.60 -23.99
CA LYS A 164 8.41 8.76 -23.64
C LYS A 164 9.73 8.32 -22.96
N ASP A 165 10.51 7.31 -23.37
CA ASP A 165 11.91 7.14 -22.85
C ASP A 165 12.76 8.42 -23.08
N LEU A 166 12.17 9.37 -23.79
CA LEU A 166 12.28 10.83 -23.73
C LEU A 166 11.82 11.54 -22.42
N MET A 167 11.63 10.88 -21.27
CA MET A 167 10.96 11.46 -20.06
C MET A 167 11.84 12.54 -19.44
N PHE A 168 13.15 12.33 -19.52
CA PHE A 168 14.18 13.27 -19.13
C PHE A 168 14.59 14.24 -20.26
N LYS A 169 13.76 14.42 -21.31
CA LYS A 169 14.15 15.12 -22.55
C LYS A 169 13.38 16.40 -22.86
N GLU A 170 12.61 16.96 -21.93
CA GLU A 170 12.44 18.42 -21.96
C GLU A 170 13.83 19.02 -21.68
N ARG A 171 14.47 19.54 -22.73
CA ARG A 171 15.90 19.90 -22.77
C ARG A 171 16.38 20.52 -21.46
N ASN A 172 17.44 19.93 -20.88
CA ASN A 172 18.18 20.41 -19.72
C ASN A 172 18.51 21.90 -19.84
N ASP A 173 17.93 22.71 -18.95
CA ASP A 173 18.44 24.06 -18.64
C ASP A 173 19.43 24.03 -17.45
N LEU A 174 19.59 22.90 -16.76
CA LEU A 174 20.40 22.78 -15.54
C LEU A 174 21.60 21.84 -15.72
N ASP A 175 22.77 22.24 -15.21
CA ASP A 175 23.99 21.45 -15.35
C ASP A 175 24.08 20.28 -14.36
N ILE A 176 23.18 20.20 -13.38
CA ILE A 176 23.16 19.16 -12.33
C ILE A 176 22.33 17.93 -12.66
N SER A 177 21.52 18.01 -13.71
CA SER A 177 20.45 17.06 -13.96
C SER A 177 20.61 16.37 -15.32
N ASP A 178 20.28 15.08 -15.37
CA ASP A 178 20.14 14.33 -16.63
C ASP A 178 18.75 14.51 -17.28
N GLY A 179 17.87 15.29 -16.63
CA GLY A 179 16.55 15.72 -17.07
C GLY A 179 15.56 15.80 -15.91
N PHE A 180 14.30 16.12 -16.20
CA PHE A 180 13.25 16.16 -15.19
C PHE A 180 11.90 15.61 -15.64
N ILE A 181 11.09 15.22 -14.65
CA ILE A 181 9.67 14.89 -14.79
C ILE A 181 8.87 15.90 -13.98
N GLN A 182 7.89 16.57 -14.58
CA GLN A 182 7.00 17.46 -13.84
C GLN A 182 5.83 16.68 -13.23
N LEU A 183 5.57 16.87 -11.94
CA LEU A 183 4.37 16.36 -11.29
C LEU A 183 3.14 17.16 -11.74
N ALA A 184 2.01 16.47 -11.91
CA ALA A 184 0.75 17.08 -12.35
C ALA A 184 0.09 17.86 -11.21
N THR A 185 0.61 19.04 -10.93
CA THR A 185 0.15 19.92 -9.85
C THR A 185 -0.93 20.90 -10.29
N LYS A 186 -1.20 21.03 -11.60
CA LYS A 186 -2.28 21.86 -12.18
C LYS A 186 -3.66 21.24 -11.95
N LEU A 187 -3.97 20.95 -10.70
CA LEU A 187 -5.24 20.39 -10.26
C LEU A 187 -6.10 21.53 -9.71
N PRO A 188 -7.43 21.54 -9.94
CA PRO A 188 -8.30 22.64 -9.54
C PRO A 188 -8.24 22.99 -8.04
N PHE A 189 -7.99 21.99 -7.20
CA PHE A 189 -7.91 22.17 -5.75
C PHE A 189 -6.54 22.63 -5.24
N LEU A 190 -5.50 22.59 -6.08
CA LEU A 190 -4.15 23.08 -5.77
C LEU A 190 -3.94 24.51 -6.29
N GLU A 191 -4.66 24.92 -7.34
CA GLU A 191 -4.49 26.21 -7.99
C GLU A 191 -4.59 27.40 -7.01
N GLY A 192 -3.56 28.25 -7.01
CA GLY A 192 -3.39 29.38 -6.10
C GLY A 192 -2.69 29.05 -4.77
N ARG A 193 -2.38 27.78 -4.46
CA ARG A 193 -1.76 27.38 -3.18
C ARG A 193 -0.26 27.28 -3.28
N ARG A 194 0.43 27.75 -2.25
CA ARG A 194 1.90 27.66 -2.19
C ARG A 194 2.31 26.40 -1.44
N VAL A 195 3.34 25.74 -1.95
CA VAL A 195 4.00 24.65 -1.25
C VAL A 195 4.82 25.24 -0.10
N LEU A 196 4.62 24.72 1.11
CA LEU A 196 5.32 25.14 2.34
C LEU A 196 6.40 24.15 2.77
N ASP A 197 6.22 22.86 2.48
CA ASP A 197 7.19 21.81 2.81
C ASP A 197 7.12 20.67 1.79
N MET A 198 8.26 20.01 1.59
CA MET A 198 8.41 18.90 0.65
C MET A 198 9.43 17.88 1.16
N LYS A 199 8.99 16.63 1.35
CA LYS A 199 9.82 15.58 1.95
C LYS A 199 9.67 14.26 1.21
N PHE A 200 10.79 13.69 0.80
CA PHE A 200 10.83 12.29 0.38
C PHE A 200 10.71 11.35 1.57
N ASN A 201 10.17 10.15 1.34
CA ASN A 201 10.27 9.08 2.30
C ASN A 201 11.72 8.56 2.33
N SER A 202 12.28 8.39 3.53
CA SER A 202 13.68 8.00 3.72
C SER A 202 14.00 6.58 3.25
N VAL A 203 13.02 5.68 3.27
CA VAL A 203 13.20 4.27 2.87
C VAL A 203 12.53 4.00 1.52
N GLN A 204 11.26 4.36 1.38
CA GLN A 204 10.50 4.18 0.16
C GLN A 204 10.63 5.41 -0.74
N THR A 205 11.80 5.58 -1.34
CA THR A 205 12.22 6.80 -2.06
C THR A 205 11.38 7.18 -3.28
N HIS A 206 10.43 6.34 -3.69
CA HIS A 206 9.40 6.67 -4.69
C HIS A 206 8.22 7.47 -4.12
N LEU A 207 8.17 7.69 -2.80
CA LEU A 207 7.09 8.43 -2.14
C LEU A 207 7.55 9.84 -1.78
N LEU A 208 6.69 10.82 -2.06
CA LEU A 208 6.93 12.23 -1.80
C LEU A 208 5.70 12.88 -1.15
N LEU A 209 5.92 13.69 -0.12
CA LEU A 209 4.91 14.58 0.44
C LEU A 209 5.13 16.00 -0.04
N THR A 210 4.03 16.69 -0.33
CA THR A 210 4.01 18.12 -0.61
C THR A 210 2.92 18.77 0.23
N ALA A 211 3.30 19.68 1.13
CA ALA A 211 2.38 20.41 1.99
C ALA A 211 2.05 21.78 1.36
N HIS A 212 0.77 22.11 1.25
CA HIS A 212 0.23 23.27 0.56
C HIS A 212 -0.57 24.13 1.53
N ASP A 213 -0.42 25.46 1.41
CA ASP A 213 -1.06 26.43 2.29
C ASP A 213 -2.58 26.57 2.09
N CYS A 214 -3.22 27.30 3.00
CA CYS A 214 -4.66 27.60 3.00
C CYS A 214 -5.06 28.73 2.04
N SER A 215 -4.26 29.07 1.01
CA SER A 215 -4.55 30.24 0.16
C SER A 215 -5.95 30.19 -0.45
N ASN A 216 -6.62 31.34 -0.48
CA ASN A 216 -7.95 31.47 -1.06
C ASN A 216 -7.89 31.22 -2.56
N VAL A 217 -8.38 30.06 -2.96
CA VAL A 217 -8.64 29.73 -4.36
C VAL A 217 -9.80 30.65 -4.81
N GLU A 218 -9.49 31.75 -5.50
CA GLU A 218 -10.50 32.67 -6.05
C GLU A 218 -11.30 32.04 -7.21
N THR A 219 -11.03 30.78 -7.55
CA THR A 219 -11.62 30.08 -8.69
C THR A 219 -12.94 29.38 -8.34
N SER A 220 -14.02 30.02 -8.83
CA SER A 220 -15.30 29.44 -9.28
C SER A 220 -16.53 29.50 -8.35
N VAL A 221 -17.67 29.60 -9.04
CA VAL A 221 -19.00 30.12 -8.63
C VAL A 221 -19.74 29.23 -7.62
N ASP A 222 -19.15 28.13 -7.18
CA ASP A 222 -19.80 27.16 -6.30
C ASP A 222 -19.29 27.31 -4.85
N LYS A 223 -20.10 27.96 -4.01
CA LYS A 223 -19.89 28.18 -2.55
C LYS A 223 -19.82 26.90 -1.70
N ASN A 224 -19.64 25.72 -2.31
CA ASN A 224 -19.68 24.41 -1.66
C ASN A 224 -18.35 23.65 -1.78
N ASP A 225 -17.23 24.33 -2.00
CA ASP A 225 -15.94 23.66 -2.09
C ASP A 225 -15.39 23.38 -0.68
N CYS A 226 -15.46 22.11 -0.26
CA CYS A 226 -15.08 21.68 1.09
C CYS A 226 -13.60 21.86 1.43
N LEU A 227 -12.79 22.37 0.48
CA LEU A 227 -11.36 22.63 0.64
C LEU A 227 -11.00 24.12 0.78
N GLN A 228 -11.97 25.04 0.65
CA GLN A 228 -11.69 26.47 0.86
C GLN A 228 -11.16 26.72 2.26
N GLU A 229 -10.12 27.57 2.37
CA GLU A 229 -9.44 27.96 3.62
C GLU A 229 -8.77 26.80 4.42
N ARG A 230 -8.70 25.59 3.85
CA ARG A 230 -8.09 24.41 4.49
C ARG A 230 -6.71 24.12 3.93
N GLY A 231 -5.84 23.52 4.74
CA GLY A 231 -4.51 23.08 4.31
C GLY A 231 -4.57 21.73 3.60
N ILE A 232 -3.65 21.49 2.66
CA ILE A 232 -3.63 20.24 1.88
C ILE A 232 -2.22 19.63 1.93
N VAL A 233 -2.13 18.34 2.22
CA VAL A 233 -0.91 17.55 2.05
C VAL A 233 -1.18 16.49 0.99
N CYS A 234 -0.45 16.56 -0.12
CA CYS A 234 -0.54 15.54 -1.17
C CYS A 234 0.50 14.45 -0.93
N TYR A 235 0.04 13.21 -1.02
CA TYR A 235 0.86 12.01 -1.00
C TYR A 235 1.04 11.53 -2.44
N TRP A 236 2.28 11.57 -2.91
CA TRP A 236 2.65 11.23 -4.27
C TRP A 236 3.41 9.92 -4.31
N ASN A 237 3.14 9.13 -5.35
CA ASN A 237 4.11 8.19 -5.88
C ASN A 237 4.74 8.83 -7.10
N VAL A 238 6.04 9.07 -7.06
CA VAL A 238 6.76 9.75 -8.14
C VAL A 238 6.84 8.91 -9.43
N ASN A 239 6.61 7.59 -9.33
CA ASN A 239 6.43 6.74 -10.52
C ASN A 239 5.08 6.97 -11.20
N GLU A 240 4.15 7.62 -10.50
CA GLU A 240 2.78 7.93 -10.96
C GLU A 240 2.56 9.46 -10.94
N PRO A 241 3.31 10.23 -11.76
CA PRO A 241 3.36 11.69 -11.65
C PRO A 241 2.06 12.38 -12.09
N SER A 242 1.11 11.64 -12.68
CA SER A 242 -0.10 12.19 -13.28
C SER A 242 -1.15 12.68 -12.27
N GLN A 243 -1.10 12.17 -11.04
CA GLN A 243 -1.99 12.59 -9.95
C GLN A 243 -1.44 12.16 -8.59
N PRO A 244 -1.77 12.88 -7.50
CA PRO A 244 -1.42 12.41 -6.17
C PRO A 244 -2.23 11.14 -5.85
N GLN A 245 -1.58 10.15 -5.23
CA GLN A 245 -2.26 8.92 -4.83
C GLN A 245 -3.31 9.19 -3.74
N LYS A 246 -3.02 10.16 -2.85
CA LYS A 246 -3.92 10.54 -1.74
C LYS A 246 -3.84 12.04 -1.48
N ILE A 247 -4.99 12.60 -1.12
CA ILE A 247 -5.13 14.01 -0.75
C ILE A 247 -5.56 14.03 0.71
N LEU A 248 -4.70 14.57 1.56
CA LEU A 248 -4.91 14.68 3.00
C LEU A 248 -5.22 16.14 3.29
N TYR A 249 -6.34 16.44 3.94
CA TYR A 249 -6.66 17.82 4.31
C TYR A 249 -6.48 18.04 5.82
N CYS A 250 -6.16 19.26 6.20
CA CYS A 250 -6.13 19.76 7.58
C CYS A 250 -6.88 21.09 7.72
N GLU A 251 -7.36 21.41 8.92
CA GLU A 251 -8.17 22.62 9.17
C GLU A 251 -7.36 23.92 9.16
N SER A 252 -6.03 23.83 9.32
CA SER A 252 -5.09 24.96 9.29
C SER A 252 -3.91 24.64 8.36
N SER A 253 -3.09 25.65 8.05
CA SER A 253 -2.01 25.55 7.06
C SER A 253 -0.87 24.66 7.56
N PRO A 254 -0.44 23.62 6.82
CA PRO A 254 0.63 22.71 7.24
C PRO A 254 2.00 23.36 7.01
N LYS A 255 2.69 23.71 8.10
CA LYS A 255 4.04 24.30 8.06
C LYS A 255 5.13 23.27 7.84
N SER A 256 4.98 22.09 8.40
CA SER A 256 5.92 20.99 8.21
C SER A 256 5.19 19.66 8.17
N CYS A 257 5.68 18.73 7.35
CA CYS A 257 5.13 17.39 7.23
C CYS A 257 6.23 16.33 7.25
N CYS A 258 5.90 15.12 7.70
CA CYS A 258 6.83 14.01 7.64
C CYS A 258 6.12 12.66 7.51
N PHE A 259 6.86 11.68 6.99
CA PHE A 259 6.45 10.29 7.02
C PHE A 259 6.77 9.67 8.39
N SER A 260 6.01 8.65 8.76
CA SER A 260 6.42 7.72 9.80
C SER A 260 7.73 7.00 9.43
N SER A 261 8.59 6.81 10.42
CA SER A 261 9.85 6.07 10.29
C SER A 261 9.65 4.57 10.13
N VAL A 262 8.60 4.00 10.72
CA VAL A 262 8.42 2.53 10.81
C VAL A 262 7.56 2.01 9.67
N LYS A 263 6.52 2.76 9.30
CA LYS A 263 5.55 2.43 8.25
C LYS A 263 5.31 3.65 7.38
N SER A 264 5.40 3.54 6.05
CA SER A 264 5.03 4.60 5.11
C SER A 264 3.52 4.85 5.01
N SER A 265 2.72 4.12 5.81
CA SER A 265 1.28 4.27 5.90
C SER A 265 0.82 5.44 6.75
N LEU A 266 1.69 6.01 7.60
CA LEU A 266 1.31 7.14 8.46
C LEU A 266 2.03 8.42 8.01
N VAL A 267 1.27 9.51 7.96
CA VAL A 267 1.74 10.85 7.61
C VAL A 267 1.40 11.79 8.75
N PHE A 268 2.31 12.70 9.08
CA PHE A 268 2.12 13.71 10.12
C PHE A 268 2.29 15.11 9.57
N ALA A 269 1.60 16.07 10.15
CA ALA A 269 1.86 17.48 9.91
C ALA A 269 1.73 18.31 11.19
N GLY A 270 2.57 19.33 11.29
CA GLY A 270 2.45 20.43 12.24
C GLY A 270 1.81 21.64 11.54
N LEU A 271 0.80 22.22 12.18
CA LEU A 271 -0.01 23.28 11.59
C LEU A 271 0.33 24.67 12.16
N GLU A 272 -0.12 25.71 11.45
CA GLU A 272 0.04 27.11 11.83
C GLU A 272 -0.65 27.47 13.16
N ASP A 273 -1.74 26.78 13.50
CA ASP A 273 -2.48 27.02 14.75
C ASP A 273 -1.88 26.29 15.97
N GLY A 274 -0.72 25.65 15.80
CA GLY A 274 -0.06 24.86 16.85
C GLY A 274 -0.53 23.41 16.93
N SER A 275 -1.54 23.00 16.17
CA SER A 275 -2.02 21.61 16.20
C SER A 275 -1.11 20.65 15.43
N VAL A 276 -1.16 19.39 15.86
CA VAL A 276 -0.46 18.26 15.25
C VAL A 276 -1.51 17.25 14.81
N VAL A 277 -1.38 16.80 13.56
CA VAL A 277 -2.33 15.91 12.92
C VAL A 277 -1.62 14.69 12.36
N VAL A 278 -2.32 13.55 12.35
CA VAL A 278 -1.86 12.31 11.73
C VAL A 278 -2.94 11.74 10.81
N TRP A 279 -2.50 11.20 9.67
CA TRP A 279 -3.35 10.45 8.74
C TRP A 279 -2.84 9.03 8.60
N ASP A 280 -3.74 8.06 8.69
CA ASP A 280 -3.51 6.68 8.28
C ASP A 280 -3.98 6.49 6.82
N VAL A 281 -3.00 6.37 5.93
CA VAL A 281 -3.23 6.26 4.49
C VAL A 281 -3.88 4.92 4.10
N ARG A 282 -3.88 3.93 5.02
CA ARG A 282 -4.52 2.62 4.82
C ARG A 282 -6.03 2.66 5.01
N GLU A 283 -6.58 3.73 5.58
CA GLU A 283 -8.02 3.85 5.81
C GLU A 283 -8.82 3.69 4.51
N SER A 284 -9.99 3.09 4.60
CA SER A 284 -10.86 2.91 3.43
C SER A 284 -11.33 4.27 2.91
N SER A 285 -11.36 4.43 1.59
CA SER A 285 -11.91 5.64 0.96
C SER A 285 -13.38 5.91 1.36
N SER A 286 -14.12 4.89 1.82
CA SER A 286 -15.50 5.03 2.32
C SER A 286 -15.62 5.84 3.61
N LEU A 287 -14.54 5.99 4.38
CA LEU A 287 -14.51 6.81 5.61
C LEU A 287 -14.33 8.31 5.32
N HIS A 288 -14.13 8.66 4.06
CA HIS A 288 -13.69 9.98 3.64
C HIS A 288 -14.66 10.62 2.64
N SER A 289 -14.60 11.94 2.54
CA SER A 289 -15.40 12.70 1.59
C SER A 289 -14.81 12.62 0.18
N THR A 290 -15.67 12.61 -0.83
CA THR A 290 -15.28 12.70 -2.24
C THR A 290 -15.66 14.06 -2.81
N ILE A 291 -14.75 14.67 -3.54
CA ILE A 291 -14.98 15.88 -4.33
C ILE A 291 -15.12 15.46 -5.78
N ASN A 292 -16.21 15.88 -6.40
CA ASN A 292 -16.51 15.60 -7.79
C ASN A 292 -16.30 16.86 -8.61
N ASN A 293 -15.38 16.80 -9.57
CA ASN A 293 -15.35 17.71 -10.70
C ASN A 293 -15.90 16.99 -11.93
N LYS A 294 -16.33 17.75 -12.94
CA LYS A 294 -17.09 17.27 -14.12
C LYS A 294 -16.53 15.99 -14.74
N ASP A 295 -15.20 15.84 -14.76
CA ASP A 295 -14.51 14.69 -15.35
C ASP A 295 -13.76 13.80 -14.34
N ASN A 296 -13.52 14.25 -13.10
CA ASN A 296 -12.67 13.55 -12.13
C ASN A 296 -13.28 13.53 -10.72
N GLN A 297 -13.13 12.40 -10.02
CA GLN A 297 -13.50 12.26 -8.61
C GLN A 297 -12.25 12.06 -7.76
N TRP A 298 -12.13 12.85 -6.69
CA TRP A 298 -11.01 12.79 -5.76
C TRP A 298 -11.50 12.51 -4.34
N VAL A 299 -10.86 11.56 -3.67
CA VAL A 299 -11.14 11.27 -2.25
C VAL A 299 -10.23 12.11 -1.38
N VAL A 300 -10.83 12.96 -0.55
CA VAL A 300 -10.11 13.84 0.37
C VAL A 300 -10.24 13.31 1.79
N ARG A 301 -9.09 13.02 2.40
CA ARG A 301 -8.98 12.30 3.67
C ARG A 301 -8.86 13.28 4.83
N ARG A 302 -9.70 13.07 5.85
CA ARG A 302 -9.61 13.77 7.13
C ARG A 302 -8.45 13.21 7.95
N PRO A 303 -7.87 13.98 8.89
CA PRO A 303 -6.94 13.43 9.87
C PRO A 303 -7.58 12.27 10.64
N THR A 304 -6.83 11.19 10.82
CA THR A 304 -7.20 10.07 11.69
C THR A 304 -7.20 10.51 13.14
N PHE A 305 -6.24 11.35 13.53
CA PHE A 305 -6.21 11.98 14.85
C PHE A 305 -5.73 13.42 14.75
N SER A 306 -6.35 14.30 15.52
CA SER A 306 -6.00 15.72 15.61
C SER A 306 -5.90 16.17 17.06
N THR A 307 -4.86 16.94 17.39
CA THR A 307 -4.75 17.60 18.70
C THR A 307 -5.60 18.87 18.79
N ALA A 308 -6.13 19.37 17.66
CA ALA A 308 -6.92 20.61 17.61
C ALA A 308 -8.20 20.50 18.46
N GLY A 309 -8.48 21.53 19.27
CA GLY A 309 -9.70 21.64 20.08
C GLY A 309 -9.79 20.73 21.31
N VAL A 310 -9.17 19.54 21.28
CA VAL A 310 -9.29 18.53 22.35
C VAL A 310 -8.16 18.64 23.37
N LEU A 311 -6.93 18.86 22.92
CA LEU A 311 -5.73 18.86 23.76
C LEU A 311 -5.15 20.26 23.94
N PHE A 312 -5.99 21.31 23.98
CA PHE A 312 -5.52 22.71 23.94
C PHE A 312 -4.45 23.03 25.00
N SER A 313 -4.53 22.45 26.20
CA SER A 313 -3.53 22.65 27.27
C SER A 313 -2.22 21.89 27.06
N GLU A 314 -2.25 20.79 26.29
CA GLU A 314 -1.08 19.95 26.03
C GLU A 314 -0.46 20.20 24.65
N ASN A 315 -1.18 20.89 23.77
CA ASN A 315 -0.76 21.22 22.42
C ASN A 315 0.24 22.38 22.38
N HIS A 316 0.81 22.67 21.21
CA HIS A 316 1.54 23.92 21.02
C HIS A 316 0.58 25.11 21.01
N LEU A 317 1.07 26.25 21.50
CA LEU A 317 0.35 27.53 21.51
C LEU A 317 0.86 28.49 20.43
N SER A 318 1.89 28.08 19.70
CA SER A 318 2.49 28.83 18.60
C SER A 318 2.65 27.92 17.37
N PRO A 319 2.86 28.48 16.17
CA PRO A 319 2.99 27.69 14.95
C PRO A 319 4.04 26.58 15.04
N VAL A 320 3.71 25.38 14.56
CA VAL A 320 4.65 24.24 14.56
C VAL A 320 5.61 24.36 13.39
N GLN A 321 6.86 24.77 13.65
CA GLN A 321 7.87 25.02 12.62
C GLN A 321 8.44 23.72 12.02
N ASN A 322 8.61 22.66 12.83
CA ASN A 322 9.03 21.35 12.34
C ASN A 322 8.34 20.20 13.04
N ILE A 323 8.14 19.12 12.28
CA ILE A 323 7.72 17.83 12.79
C ILE A 323 8.61 16.73 12.22
N LEU A 324 9.23 15.92 13.09
CA LEU A 324 10.23 14.93 12.69
C LEU A 324 10.02 13.60 13.44
N PRO A 325 10.11 12.45 12.73
CA PRO A 325 10.08 11.14 13.37
C PRO A 325 11.38 10.92 14.15
N ILE A 326 11.29 10.29 15.31
CA ILE A 326 12.45 9.98 16.13
C ILE A 326 12.86 8.53 15.90
N ALA A 327 13.65 8.33 14.86
CA ALA A 327 14.22 7.02 14.53
C ALA A 327 15.50 7.19 13.71
N LEU A 328 16.39 6.21 13.81
CA LEU A 328 17.47 6.10 12.85
C LEU A 328 16.91 5.57 11.52
N PRO A 329 17.41 6.07 10.36
CA PRO A 329 16.98 5.57 9.05
C PRO A 329 17.24 4.07 8.86
N ILE A 330 18.26 3.50 9.51
CA ILE A 330 18.56 2.07 9.47
C ILE A 330 17.49 1.27 10.21
N ASP A 331 17.07 1.72 11.40
CA ASP A 331 15.99 1.09 12.17
C ASP A 331 14.68 1.10 11.39
N SER A 332 14.43 2.21 10.68
CA SER A 332 13.32 2.39 9.76
C SER A 332 13.32 1.34 8.65
N ALA A 333 14.47 1.15 7.98
CA ALA A 333 14.61 0.16 6.91
C ALA A 333 14.45 -1.29 7.43
N GLN A 334 14.98 -1.60 8.62
CA GLN A 334 14.80 -2.91 9.27
C GLN A 334 13.34 -3.17 9.64
N ALA A 335 12.64 -2.15 10.15
CA ALA A 335 11.23 -2.26 10.51
C ALA A 335 10.34 -2.55 9.29
N LEU A 336 10.57 -1.87 8.16
CA LEU A 336 9.85 -2.18 6.91
C LEU A 336 10.09 -3.63 6.45
N SER A 337 11.33 -4.11 6.54
CA SER A 337 11.70 -5.49 6.15
C SER A 337 11.02 -6.54 7.04
N ARG A 338 10.88 -6.26 8.34
CA ARG A 338 10.13 -7.15 9.26
C ARG A 338 8.62 -7.11 9.00
N SER A 339 8.08 -5.93 8.69
CA SER A 339 6.65 -5.76 8.38
C SER A 339 6.20 -6.54 7.14
N THR A 340 7.09 -6.84 6.19
CA THR A 340 6.76 -7.68 5.03
C THR A 340 6.73 -9.18 5.34
N VAL A 341 7.37 -9.62 6.42
CA VAL A 341 7.54 -11.05 6.76
C VAL A 341 6.55 -11.49 7.86
N LEU A 342 6.13 -10.57 8.73
CA LEU A 342 5.19 -10.82 9.83
C LEU A 342 4.01 -9.85 9.72
N GLN A 343 2.95 -10.28 9.03
CA GLN A 343 1.61 -9.75 9.28
C GLN A 343 1.15 -10.38 10.60
N ASP A 344 0.74 -9.57 11.59
CA ASP A 344 0.27 -9.97 12.93
C ASP A 344 1.33 -10.26 14.01
N GLU A 345 2.16 -9.26 14.38
CA GLU A 345 2.65 -9.19 15.76
C GLU A 345 1.59 -8.47 16.63
N PRO A 346 1.00 -9.12 17.66
CA PRO A 346 -0.14 -8.63 18.44
C PRO A 346 0.26 -7.64 19.55
N GLY A 347 1.23 -6.78 19.27
CA GLY A 347 1.66 -5.71 20.17
C GLY A 347 1.65 -4.40 19.40
N GLY A 348 0.71 -3.51 19.72
CA GLY A 348 0.60 -2.18 19.11
C GLY A 348 1.97 -1.51 19.03
N MET A 349 2.44 -1.29 17.80
CA MET A 349 3.74 -0.68 17.56
C MET A 349 3.68 0.78 18.00
N ALA A 350 4.58 1.15 18.91
CA ALA A 350 4.74 2.53 19.35
C ALA A 350 6.08 3.08 18.87
N PHE A 351 6.06 4.20 18.16
CA PHE A 351 7.26 4.98 17.87
C PHE A 351 7.03 6.43 18.27
N GLN A 352 8.11 7.20 18.31
CA GLN A 352 8.07 8.56 18.80
C GLN A 352 8.24 9.58 17.67
N LEU A 353 7.60 10.72 17.86
CA LEU A 353 7.60 11.86 16.97
C LEU A 353 7.93 13.11 17.80
N ALA A 354 8.64 14.08 17.23
CA ALA A 354 8.85 15.37 17.87
C ALA A 354 8.27 16.49 17.02
N SER A 355 7.69 17.48 17.68
CA SER A 355 7.26 18.73 17.06
C SER A 355 7.89 19.91 17.80
N LEU A 356 8.42 20.88 17.04
CA LEU A 356 8.99 22.13 17.53
C LEU A 356 8.05 23.27 17.14
N ASP A 357 7.72 24.16 18.06
CA ASP A 357 7.02 25.40 17.77
C ASP A 357 7.93 26.64 17.72
N GLU A 358 7.40 27.77 17.26
CA GLU A 358 8.14 29.03 17.13
C GLU A 358 8.65 29.57 18.48
N SER A 359 7.96 29.26 19.58
CA SER A 359 8.29 29.71 20.93
C SER A 359 9.39 28.90 21.63
N GLY A 360 9.93 27.89 20.95
CA GLY A 360 10.98 27.02 21.48
C GLY A 360 10.48 25.90 22.38
N VAL A 361 9.20 25.51 22.29
CA VAL A 361 8.69 24.30 22.94
C VAL A 361 8.81 23.12 21.99
N VAL A 362 9.47 22.06 22.45
CA VAL A 362 9.54 20.77 21.76
C VAL A 362 8.65 19.77 22.48
N ASN A 363 7.62 19.27 21.80
CA ASN A 363 6.77 18.20 22.31
C ASN A 363 7.20 16.86 21.72
N ILE A 364 7.40 15.86 22.57
CA ILE A 364 7.64 14.47 22.17
C ILE A 364 6.31 13.71 22.28
N TRP A 365 5.88 13.15 21.17
CA TRP A 365 4.65 12.37 21.03
C TRP A 365 4.98 10.89 20.86
N VAL A 366 4.16 10.04 21.47
CA VAL A 366 4.14 8.59 21.23
C VAL A 366 2.96 8.31 20.32
N VAL A 367 3.25 7.72 19.16
CA VAL A 367 2.25 7.26 18.20
C VAL A 367 1.83 5.86 18.61
N ILE A 368 0.53 5.64 18.82
CA ILE A 368 -0.01 4.33 19.22
C ILE A 368 -1.00 3.87 18.15
N GLU A 369 -0.80 2.65 17.66
CA GLU A 369 -1.74 1.94 16.80
C GLU A 369 -2.62 1.00 17.64
N LEU A 370 -3.93 1.13 17.46
CA LEU A 370 -4.96 0.34 18.12
C LEU A 370 -5.25 -0.92 17.30
N ASP A 371 -5.40 -2.07 17.96
CA ASP A 371 -5.66 -3.36 17.30
C ASP A 371 -7.01 -3.39 16.58
N LYS A 372 -8.02 -2.67 17.12
CA LYS A 372 -9.37 -2.59 16.56
C LYS A 372 -9.79 -1.14 16.39
N PRO A 373 -10.37 -0.77 15.23
CA PRO A 373 -10.94 0.56 15.03
C PRO A 373 -12.23 0.69 15.86
N ASP A 374 -12.47 1.88 16.40
CA ASP A 374 -13.74 2.21 17.03
C ASP A 374 -14.63 2.93 16.01
N GLU A 375 -15.51 2.18 15.34
CA GLU A 375 -16.42 2.72 14.32
C GLU A 375 -17.42 3.75 14.89
N ALA A 376 -17.74 3.68 16.18
CA ALA A 376 -18.61 4.65 16.83
C ALA A 376 -17.85 5.92 17.29
N GLY A 377 -16.53 5.87 17.27
CA GLY A 377 -15.65 6.89 17.84
C GLY A 377 -15.41 6.69 19.33
N SER A 378 -14.22 7.08 19.78
CA SER A 378 -13.83 6.94 21.19
C SER A 378 -14.46 8.04 22.05
N GLU A 379 -15.14 7.67 23.14
CA GLU A 379 -15.68 8.63 24.12
C GLU A 379 -14.58 9.31 24.94
N ASN A 380 -13.40 8.68 25.05
CA ASN A 380 -12.27 9.19 25.84
C ASN A 380 -11.24 9.94 24.99
N ASP A 381 -10.97 9.44 23.78
CA ASP A 381 -9.99 10.02 22.87
C ASP A 381 -10.71 10.89 21.83
N LEU A 382 -11.21 12.05 22.25
CA LEU A 382 -12.03 12.95 21.39
C LEU A 382 -11.28 13.47 20.14
N GLY A 383 -9.96 13.35 20.11
CA GLY A 383 -9.13 13.71 18.95
C GLY A 383 -9.10 12.60 17.87
N LEU A 384 -9.54 11.38 18.19
CA LEU A 384 -9.55 10.24 17.28
C LEU A 384 -10.82 10.24 16.41
N ALA A 385 -10.64 10.21 15.09
CA ALA A 385 -11.76 10.11 14.16
C ALA A 385 -12.46 8.74 14.28
N PRO A 386 -13.79 8.68 14.05
CA PRO A 386 -14.52 7.39 14.00
C PRO A 386 -13.91 6.44 12.96
N GLY A 387 -13.69 5.18 13.36
CA GLY A 387 -13.01 4.16 12.56
C GLY A 387 -11.48 4.29 12.53
N GLY A 388 -10.93 5.33 13.15
CA GLY A 388 -9.48 5.56 13.24
C GLY A 388 -8.78 4.56 14.16
N ARG A 389 -7.53 4.23 13.82
CA ARG A 389 -6.70 3.27 14.59
C ARG A 389 -5.44 3.88 15.16
N VAL A 390 -5.18 5.16 14.93
CA VAL A 390 -3.91 5.78 15.31
C VAL A 390 -4.18 6.98 16.19
N LYS A 391 -3.55 7.03 17.36
CA LYS A 391 -3.62 8.18 18.26
C LYS A 391 -2.26 8.67 18.69
N LEU A 392 -2.19 9.95 19.04
CA LEU A 392 -1.00 10.60 19.58
C LEU A 392 -1.18 10.83 21.08
N ILE A 393 -0.17 10.45 21.85
CA ILE A 393 -0.09 10.76 23.28
C ILE A 393 1.16 11.59 23.53
N LYS A 394 1.00 12.76 24.17
CA LYS A 394 2.14 13.58 24.57
C LYS A 394 2.91 12.85 25.68
N SER A 395 4.21 12.65 25.47
CA SER A 395 5.10 12.02 26.44
C SER A 395 5.86 13.05 27.26
N THR A 396 6.52 14.00 26.61
CA THR A 396 7.31 15.05 27.29
C THR A 396 7.23 16.38 26.54
N SER A 397 7.51 17.47 27.27
CA SER A 397 7.61 18.83 26.76
C SER A 397 8.96 19.39 27.19
N ILE A 398 9.79 19.83 26.25
CA ILE A 398 11.13 20.35 26.48
C ILE A 398 11.16 21.80 26.04
N GLN A 399 11.45 22.73 26.95
CA GLN A 399 11.66 24.13 26.61
C GLN A 399 13.12 24.33 26.20
N VAL A 400 13.34 24.94 25.04
CA VAL A 400 14.66 25.37 24.60
C VAL A 400 15.10 26.57 25.43
N GLU A 401 16.15 26.40 26.23
CA GLU A 401 16.67 27.44 27.12
C GLU A 401 17.77 28.29 26.46
N SER A 402 17.84 29.57 26.83
CA SER A 402 18.98 30.44 26.53
C SER A 402 20.22 30.04 27.35
N PRO A 403 21.43 29.95 26.77
CA PRO A 403 22.70 29.71 27.42
C PRO A 403 23.12 30.94 28.21
N HIS A 404 22.71 32.14 27.78
CA HIS A 404 22.99 33.40 28.43
C HIS A 404 21.81 33.78 29.32
N ARG A 405 21.90 33.42 30.60
CA ARG A 405 20.93 33.83 31.63
C ARG A 405 20.88 35.36 31.85
N GLU A 406 21.86 36.11 31.33
CA GLU A 406 22.06 37.54 31.62
C GLU A 406 21.64 38.49 30.49
N MET A 407 21.22 37.99 29.32
CA MET A 407 20.70 38.86 28.26
C MET A 407 19.21 39.16 28.50
N PHE A 408 18.91 40.45 28.72
CA PHE A 408 17.59 41.08 28.84
C PHE A 408 16.49 40.18 29.44
N VAL A 409 16.20 40.37 30.73
CA VAL A 409 14.97 39.92 31.37
C VAL A 409 13.79 40.26 30.44
N GLY A 410 13.19 39.23 29.81
CA GLY A 410 11.99 39.36 28.97
C GLY A 410 12.14 39.13 27.47
N SER A 411 13.33 38.82 26.94
CA SER A 411 13.47 38.52 25.51
C SER A 411 13.44 37.01 25.25
N ALA A 412 12.26 36.48 24.90
CA ALA A 412 12.11 35.09 24.49
C ALA A 412 12.92 34.80 23.21
N ILE A 413 13.48 33.60 23.12
CA ILE A 413 14.11 33.08 21.90
C ILE A 413 13.02 32.60 20.97
N GLN A 414 13.17 32.88 19.68
CA GLN A 414 12.36 32.25 18.65
C GLN A 414 13.16 31.14 17.97
N THR A 415 12.49 30.04 17.66
CA THR A 415 13.10 28.87 17.03
C THR A 415 12.53 28.65 15.65
N SER A 416 13.40 28.27 14.72
CA SER A 416 13.08 28.23 13.28
C SER A 416 13.21 26.85 12.67
N THR A 417 14.16 26.05 13.15
CA THR A 417 14.45 24.72 12.58
C THR A 417 14.89 23.73 13.65
N MET A 418 14.54 22.45 13.50
CA MET A 418 15.00 21.34 14.34
C MET A 418 15.58 20.23 13.48
N GLN A 419 16.63 19.55 13.95
CA GLN A 419 17.15 18.32 13.33
C GLN A 419 17.66 17.36 14.40
N PHE A 420 17.33 16.07 14.27
CA PHE A 420 17.90 15.01 15.13
C PHE A 420 19.31 14.63 14.67
N SER A 421 20.13 14.20 15.63
CA SER A 421 21.41 13.57 15.31
C SER A 421 21.18 12.25 14.55
N THR A 422 21.97 12.05 13.50
CA THR A 422 21.99 10.83 12.69
C THR A 422 22.71 9.67 13.39
N LEU A 423 23.41 9.95 14.50
CA LEU A 423 24.16 8.98 15.30
C LEU A 423 23.37 8.49 16.51
N ASP A 424 22.71 9.41 17.21
CA ASP A 424 21.92 9.13 18.42
C ASP A 424 20.67 10.00 18.46
N PRO A 425 19.46 9.44 18.24
CA PRO A 425 18.19 10.17 18.30
C PRO A 425 17.87 10.77 19.67
N ASN A 426 18.65 10.48 20.72
CA ASN A 426 18.56 11.22 21.97
C ASN A 426 18.99 12.69 21.82
N HIS A 427 19.91 12.97 20.90
CA HIS A 427 20.46 14.30 20.67
C HIS A 427 19.75 15.00 19.50
N PHE A 428 19.43 16.27 19.67
CA PHE A 428 18.84 17.10 18.62
C PHE A 428 19.30 18.55 18.73
N TYR A 429 19.18 19.25 17.61
CA TYR A 429 19.73 20.57 17.39
C TYR A 429 18.61 21.52 16.98
N VAL A 430 18.53 22.67 17.64
CA VAL A 430 17.49 23.68 17.40
C VAL A 430 18.11 25.00 16.98
N GLY A 431 17.73 25.49 15.81
CA GLY A 431 18.14 26.81 15.30
C GLY A 431 17.34 27.93 15.95
N THR A 432 18.04 29.01 16.29
CA THR A 432 17.44 30.18 16.98
C THR A 432 17.54 31.45 16.14
N ASP A 433 16.74 32.45 16.50
CA ASP A 433 16.81 33.83 16.00
C ASP A 433 18.09 34.58 16.41
N ARG A 434 18.90 34.01 17.30
CA ARG A 434 20.09 34.65 17.90
C ARG A 434 21.42 34.20 17.31
N GLY A 435 21.43 33.36 16.29
CA GLY A 435 22.64 32.98 15.54
C GLY A 435 23.39 31.78 16.09
N TRP A 436 22.89 31.13 17.13
CA TRP A 436 23.48 29.92 17.70
C TRP A 436 22.46 28.77 17.71
N VAL A 437 22.96 27.55 17.53
CA VAL A 437 22.15 26.33 17.58
C VAL A 437 22.19 25.80 18.99
N VAL A 438 21.04 25.48 19.56
CA VAL A 438 20.94 24.87 20.90
C VAL A 438 21.07 23.36 20.76
N HIS A 439 21.92 22.74 21.56
CA HIS A 439 22.03 21.29 21.65
C HIS A 439 21.16 20.78 22.79
N CYS A 440 20.15 19.99 22.45
CA CYS A 440 19.19 19.43 23.38
C CYS A 440 19.25 17.91 23.40
N THR A 441 18.81 17.34 24.52
CA THR A 441 18.70 15.89 24.74
C THR A 441 17.26 15.55 25.10
N ARG A 442 16.75 14.41 24.60
CA ARG A 442 15.38 13.94 24.92
C ARG A 442 15.31 13.34 26.32
N TYR A 443 16.32 12.55 26.66
CA TYR A 443 16.46 11.86 27.93
C TYR A 443 17.81 12.23 28.57
N GLY A 444 17.79 12.47 29.89
CA GLY A 444 19.01 12.65 30.66
C GLY A 444 19.58 14.07 30.65
N GLY A 445 20.85 14.18 31.08
CA GLY A 445 21.50 15.41 31.53
C GLY A 445 21.83 16.45 30.44
N ARG A 446 22.72 17.38 30.79
CA ARG A 446 23.11 18.51 29.93
C ARG A 446 23.93 18.04 28.73
N ALA A 447 23.52 18.43 27.54
CA ALA A 447 24.27 18.18 26.31
C ALA A 447 25.59 18.97 26.28
N HIS A 448 26.63 18.41 25.69
CA HIS A 448 27.94 19.03 25.54
C HIS A 448 28.45 18.87 24.10
N PRO A 449 28.87 19.95 23.43
CA PRO A 449 28.70 21.36 23.83
C PRO A 449 27.22 21.73 23.94
N LYS A 450 26.87 22.70 24.79
CA LYS A 450 25.46 23.11 25.00
C LYS A 450 24.88 23.86 23.81
N VAL A 451 25.75 24.56 23.10
CA VAL A 451 25.40 25.44 21.99
C VAL A 451 26.47 25.35 20.92
N TYR A 452 26.08 25.59 19.67
CA TYR A 452 27.00 25.79 18.57
C TYR A 452 26.89 27.22 18.09
N ARG A 453 27.97 27.99 18.17
CA ARG A 453 27.98 29.43 17.92
C ARG A 453 29.05 29.86 16.92
N PRO A 454 28.90 31.01 16.26
CA PRO A 454 29.93 31.52 15.37
C PRO A 454 31.15 31.98 16.18
N GLU A 455 32.30 32.13 15.51
CA GLU A 455 33.51 32.67 16.15
C GLU A 455 33.31 34.13 16.60
N THR A 456 32.60 34.91 15.80
CA THR A 456 32.19 36.28 16.12
C THR A 456 30.69 36.30 16.37
N GLU A 457 30.26 36.77 17.53
CA GLU A 457 28.84 36.86 17.88
C GLU A 457 28.08 37.73 16.88
N SER A 458 26.99 37.20 16.36
CA SER A 458 26.15 37.86 15.37
C SER A 458 24.68 37.49 15.60
N PHE A 459 23.80 38.49 15.66
CA PHE A 459 22.36 38.31 15.86
C PHE A 459 21.66 38.03 14.54
N VAL A 460 21.87 36.83 14.03
CA VAL A 460 21.32 36.40 12.73
C VAL A 460 20.44 35.18 12.94
N THR A 461 19.26 35.16 12.34
CA THR A 461 18.37 34.01 12.45
C THR A 461 18.94 32.83 11.66
N ILE A 462 18.98 31.67 12.31
CA ILE A 462 19.30 30.41 11.64
C ILE A 462 18.07 29.99 10.84
N THR A 463 18.24 29.67 9.56
CA THR A 463 17.12 29.32 8.67
C THR A 463 17.04 27.83 8.38
N ALA A 464 18.19 27.14 8.36
CA ALA A 464 18.26 25.73 8.03
C ALA A 464 19.42 25.04 8.77
N ILE A 465 19.19 23.78 9.14
CA ILE A 465 20.19 22.88 9.75
C ILE A 465 20.09 21.53 9.04
N ASP A 466 21.24 20.94 8.70
CA ASP A 466 21.29 19.54 8.29
C ASP A 466 22.52 18.86 8.89
N VAL A 467 22.31 17.67 9.44
CA VAL A 467 23.34 16.85 10.07
C VAL A 467 23.81 15.82 9.05
N SER A 468 25.12 15.58 8.98
CA SER A 468 25.67 14.67 7.98
C SER A 468 25.07 13.27 8.12
N PRO A 469 24.58 12.66 7.02
CA PRO A 469 24.09 11.28 7.03
C PRO A 469 25.22 10.24 6.98
N TRP A 470 26.49 10.67 6.92
CA TRP A 470 27.66 9.83 6.60
C TRP A 470 28.43 9.31 7.83
N ASN A 471 27.77 9.19 8.98
CA ASN A 471 28.40 8.76 10.24
C ASN A 471 29.61 9.63 10.67
N ILE A 472 29.70 10.86 10.16
CA ILE A 472 30.70 11.86 10.54
C ILE A 472 29.97 12.92 11.39
N PRO A 473 30.49 13.28 12.58
CA PRO A 473 29.81 14.16 13.52
C PRO A 473 29.90 15.63 13.10
N VAL A 474 29.39 15.99 11.92
CA VAL A 474 29.38 17.36 11.41
C VAL A 474 27.96 17.82 11.06
N MET A 475 27.73 19.11 11.20
CA MET A 475 26.45 19.77 10.95
C MET A 475 26.67 21.05 10.14
N LEU A 476 25.79 21.28 9.18
CA LEU A 476 25.71 22.53 8.42
C LEU A 476 24.63 23.42 9.02
N VAL A 477 24.93 24.72 9.07
CA VAL A 477 24.01 25.74 9.57
C VAL A 477 23.96 26.90 8.57
N GLY A 478 22.76 27.23 8.10
CA GLY A 478 22.49 28.34 7.21
C GLY A 478 21.80 29.48 7.94
N CYS A 479 22.14 30.71 7.56
CA CYS A 479 21.70 31.93 8.22
C CYS A 479 20.98 32.89 7.26
N THR A 480 20.16 33.80 7.80
CA THR A 480 19.43 34.82 7.01
C THR A 480 20.32 35.86 6.34
N ASP A 481 21.54 36.05 6.82
CA ASP A 481 22.53 36.96 6.21
C ASP A 481 23.30 36.31 5.04
N GLY A 482 23.04 35.04 4.75
CA GLY A 482 23.77 34.30 3.72
C GLY A 482 25.01 33.56 4.21
N THR A 483 25.32 33.63 5.50
CA THR A 483 26.45 32.92 6.10
C THR A 483 26.15 31.43 6.20
N LEU A 484 27.03 30.61 5.62
CA LEU A 484 27.04 29.16 5.80
C LEU A 484 28.10 28.78 6.84
N ARG A 485 27.77 27.88 7.77
CA ARG A 485 28.71 27.38 8.77
C ARG A 485 28.79 25.87 8.79
N LEU A 486 29.98 25.34 9.00
CA LEU A 486 30.25 23.94 9.28
C LEU A 486 30.71 23.79 10.73
N HIS A 487 29.98 22.99 11.49
CA HIS A 487 30.24 22.71 12.89
C HIS A 487 30.63 21.25 13.10
N ASP A 488 31.62 21.00 13.96
CA ASP A 488 31.85 19.69 14.55
C ASP A 488 30.89 19.55 15.73
N LEU A 489 30.15 18.45 15.80
CA LEU A 489 29.28 18.18 16.93
C LEU A 489 30.04 18.07 18.26
N ARG A 490 31.36 17.87 18.23
CA ARG A 490 32.26 17.82 19.40
C ARG A 490 32.72 19.21 19.88
N LYS A 491 32.60 20.26 19.08
CA LYS A 491 33.13 21.61 19.39
C LYS A 491 32.02 22.66 19.43
N GLU A 492 32.16 23.65 20.31
CA GLU A 492 31.18 24.74 20.46
C GLU A 492 31.23 25.77 19.32
N HIS A 493 32.42 26.04 18.77
CA HIS A 493 32.58 27.01 17.69
C HIS A 493 32.55 26.33 16.32
N ALA A 494 32.13 27.08 15.29
CA ALA A 494 32.20 26.62 13.90
C ALA A 494 33.64 26.25 13.54
N ILE A 495 33.84 25.13 12.86
CA ILE A 495 35.16 24.77 12.29
C ILE A 495 35.45 25.66 11.08
N ARG A 496 34.39 26.03 10.34
CA ARG A 496 34.49 26.89 9.17
C ARG A 496 33.23 27.71 8.99
N SER A 497 33.41 28.95 8.51
CA SER A 497 32.33 29.89 8.22
C SER A 497 32.58 30.54 6.86
N TRP A 498 31.56 30.58 6.03
CA TRP A 498 31.58 31.17 4.69
C TRP A 498 30.51 32.27 4.60
N PRO A 499 30.84 33.52 4.97
CA PRO A 499 29.88 34.63 4.99
C PRO A 499 29.44 35.07 3.59
N GLU A 500 30.29 34.89 2.58
CA GLU A 500 30.02 35.35 1.21
C GLU A 500 29.39 34.28 0.31
N THR A 501 28.92 33.15 0.88
CA THR A 501 28.37 32.02 0.10
C THR A 501 27.30 32.45 -0.89
N THR A 502 26.34 33.25 -0.43
CA THR A 502 25.17 33.69 -1.21
C THR A 502 25.17 35.19 -1.52
N GLN A 503 26.34 35.84 -1.37
CA GLN A 503 26.50 37.29 -1.55
C GLN A 503 25.48 38.12 -0.73
N GLY A 504 25.23 37.73 0.52
CA GLY A 504 24.31 38.42 1.43
C GLY A 504 22.83 38.03 1.30
N SER A 505 22.50 37.06 0.44
CA SER A 505 21.11 36.60 0.26
C SER A 505 20.77 35.51 1.29
N ALA A 506 19.61 35.59 1.94
CA ALA A 506 19.22 34.61 2.97
C ALA A 506 19.28 33.16 2.43
N ILE A 507 19.90 32.26 3.19
CA ILE A 507 19.83 30.83 2.92
C ILE A 507 18.40 30.37 3.26
N VAL A 508 17.72 29.75 2.31
CA VAL A 508 16.35 29.23 2.49
C VAL A 508 16.40 27.78 2.96
N GLN A 509 17.26 26.98 2.35
CA GLN A 509 17.36 25.56 2.65
C GLN A 509 18.78 25.06 2.38
N LEU A 510 19.21 24.07 3.15
CA LEU A 510 20.48 23.38 2.94
C LEU A 510 20.29 21.88 3.16
N MET A 511 21.00 21.06 2.40
CA MET A 511 20.99 19.61 2.57
C MET A 511 22.32 18.99 2.16
N TRP A 512 22.81 18.07 2.99
CA TRP A 512 23.86 17.12 2.62
C TRP A 512 23.37 16.21 1.50
N SER A 513 24.27 15.92 0.56
CA SER A 513 24.02 14.90 -0.44
C SER A 513 23.76 13.56 0.23
N LYS A 514 22.77 12.86 -0.31
CA LYS A 514 22.43 11.50 0.11
C LYS A 514 23.14 10.43 -0.74
N SER A 515 23.98 10.87 -1.67
CA SER A 515 24.85 10.00 -2.47
C SER A 515 26.32 10.17 -2.15
N ARG A 516 26.85 11.39 -1.94
CA ARG A 516 28.30 11.63 -1.71
C ARG A 516 28.60 12.34 -0.37
N PRO A 517 29.66 11.95 0.37
CA PRO A 517 29.91 12.45 1.73
C PRO A 517 30.39 13.90 1.83
N SER A 518 31.22 14.38 0.91
CA SER A 518 31.75 15.76 0.93
C SER A 518 30.84 16.78 0.22
N LEU A 519 29.72 16.32 -0.34
CA LEU A 519 28.85 17.11 -1.21
C LEU A 519 27.63 17.62 -0.44
N PHE A 520 27.29 18.90 -0.61
CA PHE A 520 26.05 19.47 -0.10
C PHE A 520 25.53 20.61 -0.97
N PHE A 521 24.26 20.94 -0.79
CA PHE A 521 23.53 21.92 -1.57
C PHE A 521 22.99 23.03 -0.68
N VAL A 522 23.07 24.26 -1.14
CA VAL A 522 22.55 25.46 -0.45
C VAL A 522 21.68 26.24 -1.41
N LEU A 523 20.42 26.48 -1.04
CA LEU A 523 19.47 27.29 -1.78
C LEU A 523 19.35 28.67 -1.12
N ASP A 524 19.49 29.74 -1.90
CA ASP A 524 19.25 31.10 -1.43
C ASP A 524 17.84 31.62 -1.79
N ALA A 525 17.47 32.77 -1.20
CA ALA A 525 16.19 33.44 -1.44
C ALA A 525 16.05 34.05 -2.85
N LYS A 526 17.15 34.14 -3.62
CA LYS A 526 17.18 34.61 -5.01
C LYS A 526 17.07 33.45 -6.01
N SER A 527 16.83 32.23 -5.54
CA SER A 527 16.73 31.03 -6.37
C SER A 527 18.04 30.69 -7.09
N ASN A 528 19.15 30.76 -6.35
CA ASN A 528 20.41 30.15 -6.73
C ASN A 528 20.66 28.91 -5.87
N LEU A 529 20.99 27.80 -6.52
CA LEU A 529 21.41 26.57 -5.86
C LEU A 529 22.92 26.43 -5.97
N TYR A 530 23.59 26.61 -4.84
CA TYR A 530 25.04 26.48 -4.70
C TYR A 530 25.41 25.04 -4.35
N ILE A 531 26.37 24.50 -5.10
CA ILE A 531 26.82 23.12 -4.95
C ILE A 531 28.23 23.14 -4.41
N TRP A 532 28.43 22.47 -3.29
CA TRP A 532 29.72 22.41 -2.60
C TRP A 532 30.23 21.00 -2.60
N ASP A 533 31.49 20.81 -2.98
CA ASP A 533 32.25 19.58 -2.76
C ASP A 533 33.54 19.95 -2.03
N LEU A 534 33.57 19.69 -0.72
CA LEU A 534 34.67 20.11 0.15
C LEU A 534 36.00 19.44 -0.18
N LEU A 535 35.99 18.30 -0.88
CA LEU A 535 37.21 17.63 -1.33
C LEU A 535 37.78 18.25 -2.62
N GLN A 536 36.97 18.98 -3.39
CA GLN A 536 37.42 19.69 -4.59
C GLN A 536 37.80 21.14 -4.28
N LYS A 537 36.91 21.87 -3.59
CA LYS A 537 37.07 23.28 -3.22
C LYS A 537 36.44 23.54 -1.85
N ASP A 538 37.21 24.09 -0.92
CA ASP A 538 36.80 24.35 0.46
C ASP A 538 36.52 25.84 0.75
N GLY A 539 36.79 26.74 -0.20
CA GLY A 539 36.60 28.20 -0.05
C GLY A 539 35.31 28.75 -0.68
N HIS A 540 34.84 28.14 -1.77
CA HIS A 540 33.72 28.62 -2.58
C HIS A 540 32.95 27.44 -3.19
N PRO A 541 31.68 27.61 -3.58
CA PRO A 541 30.91 26.57 -4.26
C PRO A 541 31.59 26.15 -5.57
N VAL A 542 31.49 24.85 -5.89
CA VAL A 542 32.04 24.25 -7.11
C VAL A 542 31.24 24.68 -8.33
N ALA A 543 29.92 24.77 -8.17
CA ALA A 543 28.98 25.21 -9.20
C ALA A 543 27.82 25.97 -8.57
N THR A 544 27.13 26.76 -9.40
CA THR A 544 25.94 27.52 -9.00
C THR A 544 24.94 27.46 -10.12
N GLU A 545 23.79 26.85 -9.84
CA GLU A 545 22.67 26.82 -10.77
C GLU A 545 21.75 28.00 -10.47
N SER A 546 21.41 28.78 -11.50
CA SER A 546 20.45 29.88 -11.39
C SER A 546 19.21 29.54 -12.20
N PHE A 547 18.05 29.62 -11.56
CA PHE A 547 16.79 29.22 -12.17
C PHE A 547 16.11 30.40 -12.87
N LYS A 548 16.02 30.35 -14.20
CA LYS A 548 15.43 31.43 -15.02
C LYS A 548 13.91 31.31 -15.19
N ARG A 549 13.34 30.13 -14.95
CA ARG A 549 11.92 29.81 -15.23
C ARG A 549 10.94 30.20 -14.11
N GLY A 550 11.45 30.75 -13.00
CA GLY A 550 10.63 31.17 -11.86
C GLY A 550 11.43 31.13 -10.57
N LYS A 551 10.81 31.55 -9.46
CA LYS A 551 11.43 31.51 -8.14
C LYS A 551 11.36 30.09 -7.58
N LEU A 552 12.51 29.44 -7.38
CA LEU A 552 12.64 28.18 -6.64
C LEU A 552 12.43 28.47 -5.15
N LEU A 553 11.48 27.77 -4.52
CA LEU A 553 11.10 27.94 -3.12
C LEU A 553 11.75 26.88 -2.22
N TYR A 554 11.67 25.61 -2.63
CA TYR A 554 12.14 24.47 -1.85
C TYR A 554 12.75 23.40 -2.75
N PHE A 555 13.63 22.59 -2.17
CA PHE A 555 14.07 21.35 -2.76
C PHE A 555 14.00 20.18 -1.77
N SER A 556 14.04 18.96 -2.27
CA SER A 556 14.10 17.74 -1.46
C SER A 556 14.90 16.68 -2.20
N MET A 557 15.66 15.85 -1.49
CA MET A 557 16.47 14.80 -2.10
C MET A 557 16.05 13.42 -1.60
N SER A 558 15.96 12.46 -2.52
CA SER A 558 15.74 11.07 -2.17
C SER A 558 17.05 10.42 -1.68
N ASN A 559 16.95 9.51 -0.72
CA ASN A 559 18.11 8.73 -0.27
C ASN A 559 18.66 7.84 -1.40
N ASP A 560 19.98 7.67 -1.43
CA ASP A 560 20.66 6.76 -2.34
C ASP A 560 20.96 5.44 -1.63
N TYR A 561 20.34 4.35 -2.10
CA TYR A 561 20.54 3.04 -1.49
C TYR A 561 21.98 2.55 -1.64
N GLU A 562 22.61 2.80 -2.79
CA GLU A 562 23.95 2.27 -3.09
C GLU A 562 25.00 2.88 -2.17
N SER A 563 24.79 4.13 -1.75
CA SER A 563 25.74 4.87 -0.95
C SER A 563 25.43 4.83 0.55
N LEU A 564 24.18 5.03 0.96
CA LEU A 564 23.78 5.06 2.38
C LEU A 564 23.33 3.69 2.92
N GLY A 565 23.04 2.72 2.05
CA GLY A 565 22.40 1.46 2.42
C GLY A 565 20.92 1.59 2.84
N VAL A 566 20.34 2.79 2.71
CA VAL A 566 18.96 3.13 3.07
C VAL A 566 18.26 3.74 1.86
N GLY A 567 17.09 3.21 1.51
CA GLY A 567 16.35 3.60 0.30
C GLY A 567 15.86 2.37 -0.48
N LEU A 568 15.39 2.59 -1.71
CA LEU A 568 15.04 1.50 -2.62
C LEU A 568 16.23 1.09 -3.49
N ARG A 569 16.52 -0.23 -3.53
CA ARG A 569 17.58 -0.79 -4.36
C ARG A 569 17.33 -0.51 -5.84
N GLY A 570 18.38 -0.09 -6.56
CA GLY A 570 18.34 0.14 -8.00
C GLY A 570 17.67 1.45 -8.45
N ARG A 571 17.10 2.23 -7.51
CA ARG A 571 16.60 3.59 -7.80
C ARG A 571 17.74 4.59 -7.64
N LYS A 572 18.01 5.38 -8.68
CA LYS A 572 19.00 6.48 -8.58
C LYS A 572 18.44 7.62 -7.71
N SER A 573 19.32 8.43 -7.12
CA SER A 573 18.93 9.61 -6.34
C SER A 573 18.25 10.67 -7.22
N GLU A 574 17.14 11.19 -6.72
CA GLU A 574 16.29 12.18 -7.36
C GLU A 574 16.22 13.45 -6.50
N LEU A 575 16.14 14.59 -7.18
CA LEU A 575 16.05 15.93 -6.62
C LEU A 575 14.70 16.52 -7.01
N ALA A 576 13.81 16.72 -6.05
CA ALA A 576 12.56 17.44 -6.27
C ALA A 576 12.81 18.94 -6.10
N LEU A 577 12.40 19.74 -7.08
CA LEU A 577 12.46 21.20 -7.09
C LEU A 577 11.04 21.76 -7.13
N ASN A 578 10.72 22.70 -6.24
CA ASN A 578 9.44 23.38 -6.22
C ASN A 578 9.59 24.85 -6.61
N TYR A 579 8.97 25.24 -7.72
CA TYR A 579 8.89 26.61 -8.18
C TYR A 579 7.61 27.30 -7.71
N GLU A 580 7.66 28.62 -7.64
CA GLU A 580 6.50 29.49 -7.48
C GLU A 580 5.48 29.24 -8.61
N GLY A 581 4.18 29.14 -8.26
CA GLY A 581 3.13 28.74 -9.20
C GLY A 581 2.89 27.22 -9.28
N GLU A 582 3.13 26.52 -8.17
CA GLU A 582 2.82 25.08 -7.96
C GLU A 582 3.60 24.10 -8.84
N ILE A 583 4.58 24.54 -9.60
CA ILE A 583 5.35 23.62 -10.45
C ILE A 583 6.31 22.82 -9.58
N ILE A 584 6.20 21.49 -9.63
CA ILE A 584 7.14 20.57 -8.97
C ILE A 584 7.81 19.71 -10.04
N GLU A 585 9.12 19.80 -10.12
CA GLU A 585 9.96 19.07 -11.06
C GLU A 585 10.84 18.06 -10.31
N LEU A 586 10.85 16.82 -10.79
CA LEU A 586 11.66 15.72 -10.28
C LEU A 586 12.84 15.51 -11.21
N HIS A 587 14.01 15.94 -10.77
CA HIS A 587 15.26 15.82 -11.50
C HIS A 587 16.00 14.55 -11.13
N ARG A 588 16.57 13.88 -12.13
CA ARG A 588 17.57 12.85 -11.89
C ARG A 588 18.94 13.50 -11.80
N LEU A 589 19.66 13.28 -10.71
CA LEU A 589 21.00 13.84 -10.54
C LEU A 589 21.99 13.14 -11.47
N LYS A 590 22.92 13.94 -12.03
CA LYS A 590 24.01 13.44 -12.86
C LYS A 590 24.96 12.54 -12.08
N GLU A 591 25.60 11.62 -12.79
CA GLU A 591 26.50 10.65 -12.21
C GLU A 591 27.72 11.26 -11.48
N ASN A 592 28.16 12.47 -11.86
CA ASN A 592 29.22 13.18 -11.13
C ASN A 592 28.83 13.60 -9.70
N LEU A 593 27.54 13.78 -9.43
CA LEU A 593 27.00 14.15 -8.12
C LEU A 593 26.58 12.92 -7.30
N THR A 594 26.37 11.78 -7.94
CA THR A 594 25.92 10.54 -7.27
C THR A 594 27.01 9.47 -7.12
N ASN A 595 27.99 9.40 -8.02
CA ASN A 595 29.00 8.34 -8.01
C ASN A 595 30.04 8.58 -6.91
N VAL A 596 30.06 7.69 -5.92
CA VAL A 596 30.96 7.74 -4.76
C VAL A 596 32.28 7.06 -5.07
N GLN A 597 33.40 7.71 -4.75
CA GLN A 597 34.69 7.04 -4.75
C GLN A 597 34.88 6.26 -3.43
N ALA A 598 35.43 5.05 -3.49
CA ALA A 598 35.50 4.15 -2.33
C ALA A 598 36.22 4.75 -1.10
N ASP A 599 37.21 5.63 -1.32
CA ASP A 599 38.02 6.32 -0.30
C ASP A 599 37.53 7.75 -0.01
N GLU A 600 36.39 8.16 -0.57
CA GLU A 600 35.88 9.54 -0.44
C GLU A 600 35.48 9.87 1.00
N LEU A 601 34.83 8.93 1.68
CA LEU A 601 34.41 9.09 3.08
C LEU A 601 35.61 9.28 4.00
N ASP A 602 36.65 8.45 3.84
CA ASP A 602 37.87 8.50 4.66
C ASP A 602 38.66 9.79 4.41
N ARG A 603 38.73 10.25 3.15
CA ARG A 603 39.33 11.54 2.80
C ARG A 603 38.56 12.70 3.41
N PHE A 604 37.23 12.64 3.36
CA PHE A 604 36.40 13.69 3.95
C PHE A 604 36.52 13.72 5.48
N ALA A 605 36.51 12.57 6.14
CA ALA A 605 36.77 12.47 7.58
C ALA A 605 38.15 13.04 7.95
N SER A 606 39.19 12.70 7.17
CA SER A 606 40.55 13.24 7.36
C SER A 606 40.60 14.76 7.15
N LEU A 607 39.85 15.29 6.16
CA LEU A 607 39.74 16.73 5.94
C LEU A 607 39.11 17.41 7.15
N VAL A 608 37.98 16.90 7.66
CA VAL A 608 37.32 17.45 8.85
C VAL A 608 38.29 17.45 10.04
N ASP A 609 38.99 16.36 10.28
CA ASP A 609 39.98 16.25 11.37
C ASP A 609 41.21 17.15 11.17
N SER A 610 41.55 17.53 9.93
CA SER A 610 42.65 18.45 9.64
C SER A 610 42.32 19.93 9.81
N ILE A 611 41.04 20.30 9.69
CA ILE A 611 40.56 21.68 9.90
C ILE A 611 40.31 21.93 11.40
N ILE A 612 40.17 20.86 12.18
CA ILE A 612 40.07 20.86 13.64
C ILE A 612 41.38 21.26 14.30
#